data_AF-A0A258F2H9-F1
#
_entry.id   AF-A0A258F2H9-F1
#
_cell.length_a   1.000
_cell.length_b   1.000
_cell.length_c   1.000
_cell.angle_alpha   90.00
_cell.angle_beta   90.00
_cell.angle_gamma   90.00
#
_symmetry.space_group_name_H-M   'P 1'
#
loop_
_entity.id
_entity.type
_entity.pdbx_description
1 polymer ?
#
loop_
_entity_poly.entity_id
_entity_poly.type
_entity_poly.pdbx_seq_one_letter_code
_entity_poly.pdbx_strand_id
1 'polypeptide(L)'
;AVVQIHKQPYKNSRNDNIELIKARKKTDYSRLDTLAVKLQGGPFSNLYIDIIKYPEYIFDIENIEYYNFSFDESTQIDNSLVYVVNFEQIPGIETPLYYGKLYIDAENLALKSAVYSLNVENKQLASEMYVRKKPRKADVYPTEATYRVNYRTQNGKWHYAYSNILLTFKVDWQGKLFNSIYTLNSEMAVTDWKIMDTKLVKNNSMLFPSTILTEQVSGFSDPAFWGEYNIIEPEKSIETAIEKIKKQLERT
;
A
#
# COMPACT_ATOMS: atom_id res chain seq x y z
N ALA A 1 2.64 -0.84 -12.62
CA ALA A 1 2.88 0.40 -13.41
C ALA A 1 4.21 1.01 -12.97
N VAL A 2 4.82 1.86 -13.80
CA VAL A 2 5.94 2.73 -13.43
C VAL A 2 5.38 4.11 -13.19
N VAL A 3 5.68 4.67 -12.02
CA VAL A 3 5.20 5.98 -11.59
C VAL A 3 6.37 6.81 -11.06
N GLN A 4 6.24 8.13 -11.14
CA GLN A 4 7.10 9.06 -10.45
C GLN A 4 6.35 9.63 -9.26
N ILE A 5 6.91 9.48 -8.06
CA ILE A 5 6.33 9.99 -6.82
C ILE A 5 7.02 11.30 -6.47
N HIS A 6 6.25 12.37 -6.49
CA HIS A 6 6.69 13.70 -6.10
C HIS A 6 6.48 13.88 -4.59
N LYS A 7 7.39 13.27 -3.81
CA LYS A 7 7.36 13.31 -2.34
C LYS A 7 7.51 14.74 -1.83
N GLN A 8 6.67 15.12 -0.89
CA GLN A 8 6.80 16.33 -0.09
C GLN A 8 7.57 16.02 1.20
N PRO A 9 8.34 16.99 1.74
CA PRO A 9 8.97 16.84 3.05
C PRO A 9 7.98 16.39 4.15
N TYR A 10 8.43 15.51 5.04
CA TYR A 10 7.60 14.99 6.14
C TYR A 10 7.16 16.07 7.14
N LYS A 11 7.88 17.19 7.23
CA LYS A 11 7.53 18.31 8.11
C LYS A 11 6.45 19.23 7.55
N ASN A 12 5.88 18.93 6.39
CA ASN A 12 4.81 19.74 5.80
C ASN A 12 3.50 18.95 5.67
N SER A 13 2.38 19.67 5.68
CA SER A 13 1.03 19.13 5.49
C SER A 13 0.63 18.94 4.02
N ARG A 14 1.58 19.11 3.08
CA ARG A 14 1.27 18.94 1.65
C ARG A 14 1.27 17.47 1.30
N ASN A 15 0.27 17.06 0.54
CA ASN A 15 0.17 15.70 0.02
C ASN A 15 1.20 15.47 -1.10
N ASP A 16 1.71 14.24 -1.15
CA ASP A 16 2.51 13.76 -2.27
C ASP A 16 1.67 13.71 -3.54
N ASN A 17 2.33 13.80 -4.70
CA ASN A 17 1.69 13.65 -6.00
C ASN A 17 2.28 12.44 -6.72
N ILE A 18 1.47 11.77 -7.52
CA ILE A 18 1.91 10.64 -8.33
C ILE A 18 1.69 10.99 -9.79
N GLU A 19 2.76 10.89 -10.56
CA GLU A 19 2.72 11.00 -12.02
C GLU A 19 2.85 9.60 -12.63
N LEU A 20 1.94 9.26 -13.53
CA LEU A 20 1.99 8.01 -14.25
C LEU A 20 2.97 8.10 -15.41
N ILE A 21 4.01 7.26 -15.40
CA ILE A 21 5.00 7.19 -16.49
C ILE A 21 4.57 6.13 -17.52
N LYS A 22 4.33 4.89 -17.07
CA LYS A 22 3.89 3.78 -17.91
C LYS A 22 2.98 2.82 -17.13
N ALA A 23 1.91 2.34 -17.74
CA ALA A 23 1.06 1.30 -17.18
C ALA A 23 0.86 0.16 -18.18
N ARG A 24 0.75 -1.06 -17.67
CA ARG A 24 0.34 -2.24 -18.44
C ARG A 24 -0.90 -2.83 -17.79
N LYS A 25 -1.82 -3.31 -18.62
CA LYS A 25 -3.02 -4.02 -18.20
C LYS A 25 -3.04 -5.37 -18.90
N LYS A 26 -3.19 -6.42 -18.11
CA LYS A 26 -3.59 -7.75 -18.59
C LYS A 26 -4.85 -8.09 -17.81
N THR A 27 -5.96 -8.25 -18.50
CA THR A 27 -7.24 -8.55 -17.88
C THR A 27 -7.88 -9.70 -18.62
N ASP A 28 -8.32 -10.72 -17.89
CA ASP A 28 -9.22 -11.74 -18.38
C ASP A 28 -10.63 -11.39 -17.88
N TYR A 29 -11.48 -10.90 -18.80
CA TYR A 29 -12.84 -10.46 -18.49
C TYR A 29 -13.84 -11.62 -18.46
N SER A 30 -13.44 -12.85 -18.77
CA SER A 30 -14.37 -13.99 -18.91
C SER A 30 -15.00 -14.47 -17.60
N ARG A 31 -14.51 -14.01 -16.43
CA ARG A 31 -14.92 -14.49 -15.10
C ARG A 31 -15.62 -13.44 -14.21
N LEU A 32 -15.78 -12.20 -14.67
CA LEU A 32 -16.34 -11.13 -13.84
C LEU A 32 -17.82 -10.94 -14.15
N ASP A 33 -18.65 -11.81 -13.59
CA ASP A 33 -20.09 -11.58 -13.47
C ASP A 33 -20.31 -10.31 -12.65
N THR A 34 -20.48 -9.20 -13.37
CA THR A 34 -21.07 -7.89 -13.02
C THR A 34 -21.09 -7.52 -11.53
N LEU A 35 -19.92 -7.53 -10.87
CA LEU A 35 -19.73 -6.71 -9.69
C LEU A 35 -18.53 -5.80 -9.84
N ALA A 36 -18.86 -4.57 -10.21
CA ALA A 36 -18.00 -3.42 -10.11
C ALA A 36 -17.83 -3.01 -8.64
N VAL A 37 -17.19 -3.86 -7.83
CA VAL A 37 -16.42 -3.31 -6.71
C VAL A 37 -15.22 -2.64 -7.38
N LYS A 38 -15.41 -1.38 -7.75
CA LYS A 38 -14.32 -0.50 -8.16
C LYS A 38 -13.49 -0.25 -6.91
N LEU A 39 -12.67 -1.23 -6.53
CA LEU A 39 -11.71 -1.07 -5.45
C LEU A 39 -10.82 0.11 -5.86
N GLN A 40 -10.79 1.15 -5.04
CA GLN A 40 -9.98 2.35 -5.24
C GLN A 40 -8.48 2.07 -4.98
N GLY A 41 -7.98 0.92 -5.46
CA GLY A 41 -6.59 0.45 -5.32
C GLY A 41 -5.65 1.08 -6.34
N GLY A 42 -5.73 2.40 -6.50
CA GLY A 42 -4.74 3.16 -7.27
C GLY A 42 -3.41 3.25 -6.52
N PRO A 43 -2.32 3.69 -7.17
CA PRO A 43 -0.99 3.74 -6.54
C PRO A 43 -0.92 4.65 -5.30
N PHE A 44 -1.93 5.51 -5.07
CA PHE A 44 -2.05 6.29 -3.83
C PHE A 44 -2.33 5.43 -2.60
N SER A 45 -3.02 4.28 -2.71
CA SER A 45 -3.27 3.44 -1.53
C SER A 45 -1.95 2.96 -0.92
N ASN A 46 -0.99 2.57 -1.75
CA ASN A 46 0.38 2.22 -1.35
C ASN A 46 1.15 3.38 -0.72
N LEU A 47 0.90 4.61 -1.17
CA LEU A 47 1.58 5.78 -0.65
C LEU A 47 1.00 6.25 0.68
N TYR A 48 -0.30 6.11 0.89
CA TYR A 48 -0.99 6.49 2.13
C TYR A 48 -0.66 5.59 3.32
N ILE A 49 -0.02 4.45 3.09
CA ILE A 49 0.49 3.61 4.19
C ILE A 49 1.91 3.97 4.62
N ASP A 50 2.49 5.05 4.06
CA ASP A 50 3.67 5.72 4.63
C ASP A 50 3.27 6.40 5.94
N ILE A 51 3.35 5.66 7.05
CA ILE A 51 2.88 6.08 8.38
C ILE A 51 3.59 7.32 8.91
N ILE A 52 4.79 7.61 8.41
CA ILE A 52 5.55 8.83 8.77
C ILE A 52 4.97 10.05 8.04
N LYS A 53 4.55 9.88 6.78
CA LYS A 53 3.98 10.98 5.98
C LYS A 53 2.50 11.20 6.25
N TYR A 54 1.77 10.11 6.46
CA TYR A 54 0.31 10.08 6.62
C TYR A 54 -0.09 9.39 7.94
N PRO A 55 0.40 9.89 9.09
CA PRO A 55 0.07 9.31 10.40
C PRO A 55 -1.45 9.33 10.64
N GLU A 56 -2.17 10.28 10.06
CA GLU A 56 -3.62 10.44 10.23
C GLU A 56 -4.46 9.23 9.79
N TYR A 57 -3.91 8.31 9.00
CA TYR A 57 -4.62 7.10 8.60
C TYR A 57 -4.46 5.93 9.57
N ILE A 58 -3.59 6.03 10.57
CA ILE A 58 -3.22 4.91 11.45
C ILE A 58 -3.11 5.37 12.90
N PHE A 59 -2.20 6.32 13.16
CA PHE A 59 -1.89 6.88 14.47
C PHE A 59 -2.06 8.40 14.42
N ASP A 60 -3.27 8.89 14.64
CA ASP A 60 -3.49 10.32 14.85
C ASP A 60 -3.41 10.65 16.34
N ILE A 61 -3.33 11.94 16.65
CA ILE A 61 -3.22 12.41 18.03
C ILE A 61 -4.44 12.08 18.89
N GLU A 62 -5.59 11.84 18.25
CA GLU A 62 -6.87 11.56 18.88
C GLU A 62 -7.07 10.05 19.11
N ASN A 63 -6.38 9.19 18.34
CA ASN A 63 -6.60 7.75 18.36
C ASN A 63 -5.45 6.95 18.98
N ILE A 64 -4.27 7.54 19.13
CA ILE A 64 -3.10 6.83 19.68
C ILE A 64 -3.33 6.31 21.11
N GLU A 65 -4.20 6.98 21.88
CA GLU A 65 -4.58 6.56 23.23
C GLU A 65 -5.48 5.32 23.28
N TYR A 66 -6.06 4.92 22.15
CA TYR A 66 -6.88 3.70 22.04
C TYR A 66 -6.06 2.44 21.75
N TYR A 67 -4.73 2.53 21.82
CA TYR A 67 -3.82 1.41 21.60
C TYR A 67 -3.06 1.04 22.85
N ASN A 68 -2.92 -0.27 23.08
CA ASN A 68 -1.90 -0.82 23.98
C ASN A 68 -0.61 -1.04 23.20
N PHE A 69 0.52 -0.59 23.77
CA PHE A 69 1.85 -0.82 23.23
C PHE A 69 2.64 -1.75 24.15
N SER A 70 3.39 -2.69 23.58
CA SER A 70 4.29 -3.57 24.33
C SER A 70 5.55 -3.89 23.53
N PHE A 71 6.65 -4.17 24.23
CA PHE A 71 7.86 -4.69 23.59
C PHE A 71 7.71 -6.19 23.32
N ASP A 72 8.08 -6.60 22.13
CA ASP A 72 8.29 -8.01 21.77
C ASP A 72 9.79 -8.34 21.86
N GLU A 73 10.14 -9.60 21.56
CA GLU A 73 11.53 -10.00 21.37
C GLU A 73 12.20 -9.13 20.30
N SER A 74 13.32 -8.53 20.66
CA SER A 74 14.14 -7.77 19.72
C SER A 74 14.73 -8.71 18.67
N THR A 75 14.94 -8.17 17.47
CA THR A 75 15.44 -8.95 16.32
C THR A 75 16.63 -8.24 15.66
N GLN A 76 17.20 -8.87 14.64
CA GLN A 76 18.27 -8.28 13.84
C GLN A 76 17.82 -8.17 12.37
N ILE A 77 17.90 -6.97 11.82
CA ILE A 77 17.59 -6.69 10.40
C ILE A 77 18.77 -5.93 9.81
N ASP A 78 19.33 -6.45 8.72
CA ASP A 78 20.51 -5.90 8.04
C ASP A 78 21.68 -5.66 9.01
N ASN A 79 21.97 -6.67 9.83
CA ASN A 79 23.00 -6.67 10.88
C ASN A 79 22.82 -5.62 11.99
N SER A 80 21.75 -4.83 12.02
CA SER A 80 21.47 -3.90 13.12
C SER A 80 20.41 -4.46 14.06
N LEU A 81 20.58 -4.22 15.36
CA LEU A 81 19.61 -4.56 16.39
C LEU A 81 18.33 -3.73 16.18
N VAL A 82 17.18 -4.38 16.34
CA VAL A 82 15.86 -3.81 16.09
C VAL A 82 14.94 -4.09 17.27
N TYR A 83 14.40 -3.03 17.86
CA TYR A 83 13.28 -3.13 18.78
C TYR A 83 12.01 -3.46 18.01
N VAL A 84 11.25 -4.41 18.55
CA VAL A 84 9.94 -4.77 18.02
C VAL A 84 8.90 -4.28 19.01
N VAL A 85 8.05 -3.36 18.57
CA VAL A 85 6.97 -2.79 19.38
C VAL A 85 5.65 -3.27 18.81
N ASN A 86 4.93 -4.08 19.59
CA ASN A 86 3.57 -4.47 19.29
C ASN A 86 2.64 -3.31 19.61
N PHE A 87 1.60 -3.15 18.80
CA PHE A 87 0.47 -2.28 19.09
C PHE A 87 -0.83 -3.01 18.77
N GLU A 88 -1.85 -2.82 19.59
CA GLU A 88 -3.17 -3.38 19.37
C GLU A 88 -4.25 -2.51 20.00
N GLN A 89 -5.43 -2.53 19.39
CA GLN A 89 -6.62 -1.86 19.89
C GLN A 89 -6.97 -2.30 21.32
N ILE A 90 -7.30 -1.35 22.19
CA ILE A 90 -7.78 -1.63 23.55
C ILE A 90 -9.13 -2.37 23.49
N PRO A 91 -9.37 -3.40 24.33
CA PRO A 91 -10.65 -4.10 24.39
C PRO A 91 -11.84 -3.15 24.64
N GLY A 92 -12.94 -3.38 23.92
CA GLY A 92 -14.18 -2.62 24.08
C GLY A 92 -14.32 -1.38 23.20
N ILE A 93 -13.28 -1.00 22.46
CA ILE A 93 -13.42 -0.02 21.37
C ILE A 93 -14.17 -0.70 20.21
N GLU A 94 -15.27 -0.13 19.73
CA GLU A 94 -16.03 -0.70 18.61
C GLU A 94 -15.49 -0.28 17.23
N THR A 95 -14.91 0.92 17.16
CA THR A 95 -14.30 1.47 15.95
C THR A 95 -13.13 0.57 15.54
N PRO A 96 -13.08 0.09 14.28
CA PRO A 96 -11.94 -0.65 13.77
C PRO A 96 -10.65 0.16 13.87
N LEU A 97 -9.70 -0.32 14.67
CA LEU A 97 -8.34 0.19 14.72
C LEU A 97 -7.36 -0.88 14.24
N TYR A 98 -6.10 -0.48 14.08
CA TYR A 98 -5.07 -1.37 13.57
C TYR A 98 -4.45 -2.24 14.69
N TYR A 99 -3.72 -3.27 14.30
CA TYR A 99 -2.85 -4.00 15.20
C TYR A 99 -1.65 -4.52 14.43
N GLY A 100 -0.51 -4.66 15.08
CA GLY A 100 0.69 -5.12 14.40
C GLY A 100 1.98 -4.81 15.14
N LYS A 101 3.04 -4.67 14.35
CA LYS A 101 4.41 -4.52 14.84
C LYS A 101 5.12 -3.37 14.14
N LEU A 102 5.78 -2.55 14.93
CA LEU A 102 6.75 -1.54 14.49
C LEU A 102 8.16 -2.09 14.72
N TYR A 103 8.99 -2.01 13.69
CA TYR A 103 10.39 -2.42 13.72
C TYR A 103 11.25 -1.17 13.74
N ILE A 104 11.87 -0.91 14.89
CA ILE A 104 12.58 0.34 15.16
C ILE A 104 14.06 0.03 15.37
N ASP A 105 14.93 0.72 14.63
CA ASP A 105 16.38 0.60 14.78
C ASP A 105 16.81 0.99 16.21
N ALA A 106 17.57 0.13 16.87
CA ALA A 106 17.93 0.33 18.27
C ALA A 106 18.98 1.43 18.49
N GLU A 107 19.75 1.80 17.47
CA GLU A 107 20.82 2.80 17.57
C GLU A 107 20.29 4.22 17.35
N ASN A 108 19.47 4.41 16.33
CA ASN A 108 19.01 5.74 15.91
C ASN A 108 17.49 5.96 16.03
N LEU A 109 16.75 4.96 16.52
CA LEU A 109 15.30 4.99 16.70
C LEU A 109 14.49 5.23 15.42
N ALA A 110 15.11 4.95 14.25
CA ALA A 110 14.42 4.99 12.98
C ALA A 110 13.42 3.85 12.85
N LEU A 111 12.21 4.17 12.41
CA LEU A 111 11.28 3.15 11.96
C LEU A 111 11.82 2.51 10.67
N LYS A 112 12.21 1.24 10.73
CA LYS A 112 12.66 0.43 9.58
C LYS A 112 11.49 -0.17 8.82
N SER A 113 10.48 -0.67 9.54
CA SER A 113 9.31 -1.29 8.94
C SER A 113 8.11 -1.19 9.88
N ALA A 114 6.91 -1.20 9.32
CA ALA A 114 5.70 -1.47 10.05
C ALA A 114 4.91 -2.55 9.31
N VAL A 115 4.45 -3.56 10.04
CA VAL A 115 3.60 -4.64 9.53
C VAL A 115 2.36 -4.69 10.40
N TYR A 116 1.19 -4.48 9.82
CA TYR A 116 -0.03 -4.30 10.59
C TYR A 116 -1.27 -4.66 9.78
N SER A 117 -2.37 -4.86 10.50
CA SER A 117 -3.67 -5.21 9.91
C SER A 117 -4.77 -4.37 10.56
N LEU A 118 -5.88 -4.17 9.85
CA LEU A 118 -7.07 -3.62 10.46
C LEU A 118 -7.81 -4.71 11.25
N ASN A 119 -8.33 -4.38 12.44
CA ASN A 119 -9.32 -5.22 13.12
C ASN A 119 -10.66 -5.17 12.35
N VAL A 120 -11.01 -6.26 11.66
CA VAL A 120 -12.24 -6.37 10.85
C VAL A 120 -13.39 -7.06 11.57
N GLU A 121 -13.31 -7.26 12.89
CA GLU A 121 -14.37 -7.90 13.70
C GLU A 121 -15.70 -7.18 13.54
N ASN A 122 -15.71 -5.85 13.65
CA ASN A 122 -16.88 -5.03 13.34
C ASN A 122 -17.02 -4.85 11.82
N LYS A 123 -17.63 -5.84 11.16
CA LYS A 123 -17.83 -5.87 9.71
C LYS A 123 -18.48 -4.60 9.16
N GLN A 124 -19.45 -4.04 9.87
CA GLN A 124 -20.18 -2.86 9.40
C GLN A 124 -19.26 -1.65 9.34
N LEU A 125 -18.60 -1.30 10.45
CA LEU A 125 -17.70 -0.15 10.50
C LEU A 125 -16.48 -0.37 9.60
N ALA A 126 -15.94 -1.60 9.55
CA ALA A 126 -14.81 -1.91 8.67
C ALA A 126 -15.20 -1.80 7.19
N SER A 127 -16.43 -2.17 6.81
CA SER A 127 -16.95 -1.93 5.46
C SER A 127 -17.00 -0.45 5.12
N GLU A 128 -17.43 0.41 6.04
CA GLU A 128 -17.55 1.85 5.81
C GLU A 128 -16.20 2.53 5.50
N MET A 129 -15.09 1.97 6.02
CA MET A 129 -13.73 2.47 5.74
C MET A 129 -13.26 2.22 4.29
N TYR A 130 -13.69 1.14 3.64
CA TYR A 130 -13.20 0.78 2.29
C TYR A 130 -14.27 0.81 1.20
N VAL A 131 -15.54 0.65 1.55
CA VAL A 131 -16.64 0.46 0.61
C VAL A 131 -17.45 1.74 0.51
N ARG A 132 -17.02 2.64 -0.37
CA ARG A 132 -17.76 3.89 -0.64
C ARG A 132 -19.11 3.67 -1.31
N LYS A 133 -19.23 2.65 -2.18
CA LYS A 133 -20.46 2.33 -2.91
C LYS A 133 -20.54 0.83 -3.19
N LYS A 134 -21.70 0.23 -2.92
CA LYS A 134 -22.04 -1.16 -3.24
C LYS A 134 -23.43 -1.24 -3.86
N PRO A 135 -23.75 -2.26 -4.69
CA PRO A 135 -25.14 -2.48 -5.10
C PRO A 135 -26.05 -2.75 -3.91
N ARG A 136 -27.32 -2.35 -4.04
CA ARG A 136 -28.33 -2.48 -2.96
C ARG A 136 -28.53 -3.91 -2.45
N LYS A 137 -28.32 -4.92 -3.30
CA LYS A 137 -28.50 -6.34 -2.99
C LYS A 137 -27.20 -7.07 -2.62
N ALA A 138 -26.11 -6.33 -2.45
CA ALA A 138 -24.81 -6.88 -2.11
C ALA A 138 -24.35 -6.34 -0.76
N ASP A 139 -23.94 -7.23 0.12
CA ASP A 139 -23.19 -6.92 1.33
C ASP A 139 -21.71 -7.19 1.06
N VAL A 140 -20.88 -6.18 1.31
CA VAL A 140 -19.45 -6.20 1.02
C VAL A 140 -18.73 -5.80 2.28
N TYR A 141 -17.87 -6.67 2.79
CA TYR A 141 -17.07 -6.42 3.98
C TYR A 141 -15.66 -6.97 3.85
N PRO A 142 -14.66 -6.29 4.41
CA PRO A 142 -13.31 -6.81 4.45
C PRO A 142 -13.27 -8.03 5.39
N THR A 143 -12.55 -9.06 4.98
CA THR A 143 -12.20 -10.21 5.83
C THR A 143 -10.70 -10.20 6.16
N GLU A 144 -9.92 -9.43 5.43
CA GLU A 144 -8.49 -9.22 5.66
C GLU A 144 -8.11 -7.85 5.10
N ALA A 145 -7.30 -7.11 5.86
CA ALA A 145 -6.70 -5.86 5.42
C ALA A 145 -5.32 -5.74 6.07
N THR A 146 -4.30 -6.20 5.35
CA THR A 146 -2.91 -6.30 5.80
C THR A 146 -2.04 -5.31 5.04
N TYR A 147 -1.08 -4.75 5.77
CA TYR A 147 -0.24 -3.66 5.33
C TYR A 147 1.20 -3.90 5.75
N ARG A 148 2.13 -3.59 4.85
CA ARG A 148 3.55 -3.51 5.15
C ARG A 148 4.14 -2.27 4.51
N VAL A 149 4.89 -1.50 5.27
CA VAL A 149 5.73 -0.43 4.75
C VAL A 149 7.16 -0.61 5.24
N ASN A 150 8.13 -0.38 4.37
CA ASN A 150 9.54 -0.38 4.74
C ASN A 150 10.17 0.97 4.39
N TYR A 151 11.13 1.36 5.22
CA TYR A 151 11.90 2.57 5.09
C TYR A 151 13.38 2.24 4.91
N ARG A 152 14.10 3.10 4.19
CA ARG A 152 15.56 3.08 4.10
C ARG A 152 16.11 4.35 4.73
N THR A 153 17.17 4.19 5.51
CA THR A 153 17.94 5.32 6.04
C THR A 153 19.06 5.64 5.06
N GLN A 154 19.09 6.88 4.56
CA GLN A 154 20.18 7.38 3.72
C GLN A 154 20.55 8.80 4.18
N ASN A 155 21.83 9.04 4.41
CA ASN A 155 22.35 10.34 4.88
C ASN A 155 21.63 10.87 6.14
N GLY A 156 21.31 9.99 7.08
CA GLY A 156 20.60 10.33 8.32
C GLY A 156 19.12 10.72 8.13
N LYS A 157 18.55 10.48 6.95
CA LYS A 157 17.13 10.72 6.66
C LYS A 157 16.44 9.41 6.32
N TRP A 158 15.18 9.31 6.72
CA TRP A 158 14.33 8.15 6.42
C TRP A 158 13.56 8.40 5.14
N HIS A 159 13.51 7.38 4.30
CA HIS A 159 12.86 7.43 3.01
C HIS A 159 11.95 6.22 2.87
N TYR A 160 10.68 6.47 2.51
CA TYR A 160 9.78 5.44 2.03
C TYR A 160 10.45 4.62 0.92
N ALA A 161 10.52 3.31 1.10
CA ALA A 161 11.25 2.42 0.19
C ALA A 161 10.35 1.37 -0.44
N TYR A 162 9.36 0.89 0.30
CA TYR A 162 8.49 -0.20 -0.12
C TYR A 162 7.14 -0.11 0.56
N SER A 163 6.10 -0.55 -0.13
CA SER A 163 4.85 -0.92 0.51
C SER A 163 4.14 -2.09 -0.16
N ASN A 164 3.41 -2.83 0.66
CA ASN A 164 2.52 -3.90 0.23
C ASN A 164 1.18 -3.78 0.96
N ILE A 165 0.12 -4.03 0.21
CA ILE A 165 -1.25 -4.02 0.70
C ILE A 165 -1.92 -5.28 0.19
N LEU A 166 -2.55 -6.02 1.11
CA LEU A 166 -3.41 -7.14 0.81
C LEU A 166 -4.78 -6.88 1.41
N LEU A 167 -5.79 -6.73 0.56
CA LEU A 167 -7.18 -6.57 0.99
C LEU A 167 -8.01 -7.74 0.46
N THR A 168 -8.69 -8.46 1.34
CA THR A 168 -9.63 -9.51 0.97
C THR A 168 -11.03 -9.08 1.37
N PHE A 169 -11.96 -9.08 0.42
CA PHE A 169 -13.36 -8.74 0.62
C PHE A 169 -14.23 -9.94 0.35
N LYS A 170 -15.24 -10.11 1.20
CA LYS A 170 -16.34 -11.02 0.95
C LYS A 170 -17.55 -10.24 0.45
N VAL A 171 -18.18 -10.78 -0.58
CA VAL A 171 -19.39 -10.26 -1.20
C VAL A 171 -20.50 -11.29 -1.07
N ASP A 172 -21.49 -10.95 -0.26
CA ASP A 172 -22.69 -11.73 -0.05
C ASP A 172 -23.83 -11.11 -0.87
N TRP A 173 -24.34 -11.88 -1.83
CA TRP A 173 -25.45 -11.44 -2.69
C TRP A 173 -26.76 -12.00 -2.19
N GLN A 174 -27.76 -11.13 -2.05
CA GLN A 174 -29.12 -11.56 -1.72
C GLN A 174 -29.63 -12.56 -2.78
N GLY A 175 -29.96 -13.77 -2.34
CA GLY A 175 -30.49 -14.84 -3.19
C GLY A 175 -29.43 -15.75 -3.83
N LYS A 176 -28.13 -15.57 -3.56
CA LYS A 176 -27.09 -16.55 -3.93
C LYS A 176 -26.73 -17.42 -2.72
N LEU A 177 -26.60 -18.73 -2.93
CA LEU A 177 -26.20 -19.69 -1.90
C LEU A 177 -24.71 -19.61 -1.55
N PHE A 178 -23.89 -19.10 -2.48
CA PHE A 178 -22.45 -18.97 -2.30
C PHE A 178 -22.03 -17.51 -2.40
N ASN A 179 -21.11 -17.15 -1.50
CA ASN A 179 -20.46 -15.85 -1.50
C ASN A 179 -19.33 -15.79 -2.52
N SER A 180 -18.91 -14.58 -2.85
CA SER A 180 -17.74 -14.33 -3.70
C SER A 180 -16.64 -13.68 -2.86
N ILE A 181 -15.41 -14.13 -3.05
CA ILE A 181 -14.23 -13.58 -2.37
C ILE A 181 -13.37 -12.86 -3.41
N TYR A 182 -12.99 -11.63 -3.10
CA TYR A 182 -12.14 -10.80 -3.94
C TYR A 182 -10.91 -10.37 -3.16
N THR A 183 -9.74 -10.63 -3.72
CA THR A 183 -8.47 -10.22 -3.13
C THR A 183 -7.78 -9.21 -4.02
N LEU A 184 -7.40 -8.08 -3.44
CA LEU A 184 -6.56 -7.06 -4.04
C LEU A 184 -5.18 -7.15 -3.39
N ASN A 185 -4.17 -7.38 -4.21
CA ASN A 185 -2.77 -7.20 -3.81
C ASN A 185 -2.21 -5.99 -4.56
N SER A 186 -1.61 -5.06 -3.82
CA SER A 186 -0.97 -3.89 -4.39
C SER A 186 0.40 -3.68 -3.76
N GLU A 187 1.43 -3.70 -4.60
CA GLU A 187 2.82 -3.60 -4.19
C GLU A 187 3.51 -2.43 -4.90
N MET A 188 4.36 -1.72 -4.16
CA MET A 188 5.13 -0.58 -4.67
C MET A 188 6.55 -0.64 -4.11
N ALA A 189 7.54 -0.53 -4.97
CA ALA A 189 8.94 -0.47 -4.57
C ALA A 189 9.62 0.75 -5.21
N VAL A 190 10.37 1.50 -4.40
CA VAL A 190 11.17 2.62 -4.86
C VAL A 190 12.50 2.09 -5.41
N THR A 191 12.69 2.28 -6.70
CA THR A 191 13.88 1.84 -7.44
C THR A 191 15.00 2.88 -7.43
N ASP A 192 14.64 4.15 -7.49
CA ASP A 192 15.55 5.28 -7.56
C ASP A 192 14.90 6.54 -6.98
N TRP A 193 15.71 7.50 -6.52
CA TRP A 193 15.24 8.80 -6.02
C TRP A 193 16.27 9.90 -6.30
N LYS A 194 15.77 11.12 -6.48
CA LYS A 194 16.60 12.32 -6.62
C LYS A 194 15.95 13.51 -5.94
N ILE A 195 16.76 14.44 -5.47
CA ILE A 195 16.29 15.75 -4.98
C ILE A 195 16.04 16.63 -6.21
N MET A 196 14.87 17.26 -6.27
CA MET A 196 14.57 18.27 -7.28
C MET A 196 14.26 19.60 -6.61
N ASP A 197 14.92 20.67 -7.09
CA ASP A 197 14.67 22.05 -6.65
C ASP A 197 13.58 22.76 -7.47
N THR A 198 13.04 22.09 -8.50
CA THR A 198 12.03 22.68 -9.38
C THR A 198 10.62 22.51 -8.83
N LYS A 199 9.78 23.53 -9.02
CA LYS A 199 8.36 23.46 -8.69
C LYS A 199 7.69 22.40 -9.57
N LEU A 200 6.84 21.58 -8.95
CA LEU A 200 5.99 20.62 -9.65
C LEU A 200 5.10 21.34 -10.67
N VAL A 201 5.20 20.97 -11.94
CA VAL A 201 4.29 21.42 -12.99
C VAL A 201 3.18 20.38 -13.11
N LYS A 202 1.93 20.78 -12.88
CA LYS A 202 0.78 19.89 -13.10
C LYS A 202 0.62 19.64 -14.60
N ASN A 203 0.51 18.38 -14.98
CA ASN A 203 0.29 17.92 -16.34
C ASN A 203 -0.81 16.84 -16.35
N ASN A 204 -1.18 16.38 -17.55
CA ASN A 204 -2.25 15.39 -17.72
C ASN A 204 -1.85 13.96 -17.26
N SER A 205 -0.58 13.71 -16.95
CA SER A 205 -0.10 12.44 -16.37
C SER A 205 -0.20 12.37 -14.85
N MET A 206 -0.58 13.47 -14.19
CA MET A 206 -0.84 13.48 -12.75
C MET A 206 -2.08 12.65 -12.41
N LEU A 207 -1.91 11.71 -11.49
CA LEU A 207 -3.00 10.89 -10.99
C LEU A 207 -3.72 11.60 -9.84
N PHE A 208 -5.02 11.35 -9.73
CA PHE A 208 -5.81 11.72 -8.57
C PHE A 208 -5.85 10.55 -7.57
N PRO A 209 -6.04 10.80 -6.27
CA PRO A 209 -6.22 9.73 -5.28
C PRO A 209 -7.33 8.74 -5.64
N SER A 210 -8.39 9.22 -6.30
CA SER A 210 -9.51 8.39 -6.76
C SER A 210 -9.25 7.65 -8.08
N THR A 211 -8.06 7.79 -8.68
CA THR A 211 -7.75 7.18 -9.97
C THR A 211 -7.71 5.66 -9.86
N ILE A 212 -8.52 5.00 -10.68
CA ILE A 212 -8.45 3.55 -10.89
C ILE A 212 -7.43 3.29 -12.00
N LEU A 213 -6.28 2.75 -11.62
CA LEU A 213 -5.13 2.60 -12.53
C LEU A 213 -5.49 1.79 -13.78
N THR A 214 -6.34 0.76 -13.66
CA THR A 214 -6.77 -0.09 -14.79
C THR A 214 -7.67 0.61 -15.81
N GLU A 215 -8.25 1.76 -15.47
CA GLU A 215 -9.05 2.60 -16.38
C GLU A 215 -8.18 3.63 -17.11
N GLN A 216 -6.95 3.90 -16.65
CA GLN A 216 -6.01 4.83 -17.28
C GLN A 216 -5.19 4.22 -18.42
N VAL A 217 -5.34 2.91 -18.70
CA VAL A 217 -4.42 2.14 -19.56
C VAL A 217 -4.84 2.12 -21.04
N SER A 218 -5.76 2.98 -21.48
CA SER A 218 -6.29 2.94 -22.86
C SER A 218 -5.31 3.36 -23.97
N GLY A 219 -4.01 3.53 -23.71
CA GLY A 219 -3.06 3.96 -24.73
C GLY A 219 -1.57 3.69 -24.50
N PHE A 220 -1.18 2.82 -23.56
CA PHE A 220 0.24 2.73 -23.12
C PHE A 220 0.85 1.32 -23.15
N SER A 221 0.44 0.49 -24.11
CA SER A 221 1.09 -0.78 -24.44
C SER A 221 2.28 -0.57 -25.36
N ASP A 222 3.29 0.19 -24.94
CA ASP A 222 4.55 0.31 -25.68
C ASP A 222 5.35 -0.99 -25.48
N PRO A 223 5.39 -1.92 -26.45
CA PRO A 223 6.02 -3.22 -26.24
C PRO A 223 7.53 -3.09 -26.09
N ALA A 224 8.14 -2.06 -26.68
CA ALA A 224 9.56 -1.79 -26.61
C ALA A 224 9.98 -1.35 -25.19
N PHE A 225 9.12 -0.62 -24.47
CA PHE A 225 9.37 -0.26 -23.07
C PHE A 225 9.38 -1.48 -22.14
N TRP A 226 8.48 -2.45 -22.37
CA TRP A 226 8.34 -3.60 -21.46
C TRP A 226 9.36 -4.71 -21.74
N GLY A 227 9.86 -4.85 -22.97
CA GLY A 227 10.93 -5.79 -23.33
C GLY A 227 10.74 -7.22 -22.78
N GLU A 228 11.80 -8.03 -22.77
CA GLU A 228 11.79 -9.33 -22.05
C GLU A 228 12.06 -9.16 -20.54
N TYR A 229 12.74 -8.08 -20.16
CA TYR A 229 13.33 -7.89 -18.83
C TYR A 229 12.44 -7.12 -17.82
N ASN A 230 11.38 -6.43 -18.28
CA ASN A 230 10.46 -5.70 -17.39
C ASN A 230 9.12 -6.44 -17.18
N ILE A 231 9.14 -7.78 -17.32
CA ILE A 231 7.97 -8.63 -17.07
C ILE A 231 8.06 -9.20 -15.65
N ILE A 232 7.19 -8.71 -14.77
CA ILE A 232 6.97 -9.27 -13.44
C ILE A 232 5.83 -10.28 -13.56
N GLU A 233 6.08 -11.52 -13.14
CA GLU A 233 5.02 -12.53 -13.08
C GLU A 233 3.98 -12.14 -12.03
N PRO A 234 2.67 -12.34 -12.29
CA PRO A 234 1.61 -11.92 -11.38
C PRO A 234 1.70 -12.43 -9.94
N GLU A 235 2.40 -13.56 -9.72
CA GLU A 235 2.53 -14.22 -8.41
C GLU A 235 3.88 -13.94 -7.72
N LYS A 236 4.78 -13.19 -8.35
CA LYS A 236 6.09 -12.84 -7.78
C LYS A 236 6.08 -11.43 -7.22
N SER A 237 6.70 -11.25 -6.04
CA SER A 237 6.86 -9.92 -5.46
C SER A 237 7.74 -9.02 -6.33
N ILE A 238 7.41 -7.73 -6.35
CA ILE A 238 8.16 -6.69 -7.06
C ILE A 238 9.59 -6.61 -6.53
N GLU A 239 9.81 -6.78 -5.21
CA GLU A 239 11.17 -6.79 -4.64
C GLU A 239 12.04 -7.88 -5.28
N THR A 240 11.52 -9.11 -5.38
CA THR A 240 12.25 -10.23 -5.99
C THR A 240 12.52 -9.98 -7.47
N ALA A 241 11.58 -9.35 -8.17
CA ALA A 241 11.77 -8.99 -9.57
C ALA A 241 12.84 -7.90 -9.75
N ILE A 242 12.84 -6.87 -8.91
CA ILE A 242 13.83 -5.78 -8.94
C ILE A 242 15.22 -6.29 -8.62
N GLU A 243 15.39 -7.16 -7.61
CA GLU A 243 16.69 -7.75 -7.30
C GLU A 243 17.28 -8.52 -8.49
N LYS A 244 16.45 -9.27 -9.22
CA LYS A 244 16.88 -9.98 -10.42
C LYS A 244 17.31 -9.02 -11.53
N ILE A 245 16.53 -7.96 -11.76
CA ILE A 245 16.87 -6.93 -12.75
C ILE A 245 18.20 -6.26 -12.39
N LYS A 246 18.39 -5.86 -11.13
CA LYS A 246 19.66 -5.25 -10.66
C LYS A 246 20.86 -6.17 -10.85
N LYS A 247 20.76 -7.43 -10.42
CA LYS A 247 21.85 -8.43 -10.57
C LYS A 247 22.21 -8.70 -12.04
N GLN A 248 21.27 -8.57 -12.95
CA GLN A 248 21.54 -8.71 -14.39
C GLN A 248 22.20 -7.46 -14.98
N LEU A 249 21.76 -6.26 -14.57
CA LEU A 249 22.38 -5.00 -14.98
C LEU A 249 23.84 -4.88 -14.51
N GLU A 250 24.17 -5.38 -13.32
CA GLU A 250 25.55 -5.43 -12.81
C GLU A 250 26.48 -6.41 -13.55
N ARG A 251 25.91 -7.34 -14.34
CA ARG A 251 26.65 -8.35 -15.12
C ARG A 251 26.91 -7.94 -16.58
N THR A 252 26.30 -6.85 -17.04
CA THR A 252 26.47 -6.23 -18.36
C THR A 252 27.32 -4.98 -18.26
#